data_AF-A0AA46TEQ8-F1
#
_entry.id   AF-A0AA46TEQ8-F1
#
_cell.length_a   1.000
_cell.length_b   1.000
_cell.length_c   1.000
_cell.angle_alpha   90.00
_cell.angle_beta   90.00
_cell.angle_gamma   90.00
#
_symmetry.space_group_name_H-M   'P 1'
#
loop_
_entity.id
_entity.type
_entity.pdbx_description
1 polymer ?
#
loop_
_entity_poly.entity_id
_entity_poly.type
_entity_poly.pdbx_seq_one_letter_code
_entity_poly.pdbx_strand_id
1 'polypeptide(L)'
;MGDDAPSIDDINNFWIDLHNSTQERHDRVNAVDGWAVPPLTALGRDDELTYPYQLSHAVHSCLVMGVDHVHALCTLVVDQGIMHVAAPATLARGAIEVASAGLWMLSPRDRVTRVRRLLAWHAQNLRDGIGAATTLGAEVPDAPEVRSDLLLEIADRAGVPPDWSTWAPSSKVAKVAGEYLTAKGSRINNLAAWQLASGFAHGRPWVVHTVADRDETDSTTPGVTNATVTANFQVMALLARAAQVALDSLMELFEARATPPHTVQSTWPTGASVPDAFSR
;
A
#
# COMPACT_ATOMS: atom_id res chain seq x y z
N MET A 1 -16.16 -9.01 21.79
CA MET A 1 -16.38 -9.29 20.36
C MET A 1 -17.75 -9.93 20.28
N GLY A 2 -18.73 -9.27 19.65
CA GLY A 2 -20.13 -9.71 19.63
C GLY A 2 -20.40 -10.76 18.55
N ASP A 3 -21.62 -11.32 18.57
CA ASP A 3 -22.17 -12.42 17.75
C ASP A 3 -22.12 -12.28 16.20
N ASP A 4 -21.38 -11.30 15.66
CA ASP A 4 -21.23 -11.03 14.21
C ASP A 4 -19.86 -11.44 13.65
N ALA A 5 -19.14 -12.37 14.29
CA ALA A 5 -17.87 -12.86 13.76
C ALA A 5 -18.12 -13.73 12.49
N PRO A 6 -17.36 -13.53 11.40
CA PRO A 6 -17.53 -14.34 10.19
C PRO A 6 -17.28 -15.81 10.50
N SER A 7 -18.10 -16.68 9.88
CA SER A 7 -17.93 -18.13 10.01
C SER A 7 -16.63 -18.59 9.33
N ILE A 8 -16.19 -19.82 9.64
CA ILE A 8 -15.02 -20.41 8.97
C ILE A 8 -15.27 -20.52 7.45
N ASP A 9 -16.49 -20.84 7.05
CA ASP A 9 -16.87 -20.92 5.64
C ASP A 9 -16.80 -19.55 4.95
N ASP A 10 -17.23 -18.48 5.63
CA ASP A 10 -17.10 -17.11 5.12
C ASP A 10 -15.63 -16.74 4.89
N ILE A 11 -14.74 -17.16 5.80
CA ILE A 11 -13.30 -16.88 5.68
C ILE A 11 -12.68 -17.70 4.56
N ASN A 12 -13.06 -18.98 4.42
CA ASN A 12 -12.59 -19.82 3.32
C ASN A 12 -13.03 -19.27 1.96
N ASN A 13 -14.30 -18.88 1.83
CA ASN A 13 -14.84 -18.25 0.63
C ASN A 13 -14.10 -16.95 0.32
N PHE A 14 -13.81 -16.14 1.34
CA PHE A 14 -13.00 -14.93 1.17
C PHE A 14 -11.63 -15.22 0.55
N TRP A 15 -10.92 -16.26 1.00
CA TRP A 15 -9.61 -16.60 0.44
C TRP A 15 -9.69 -17.04 -1.02
N ILE A 16 -10.71 -17.81 -1.38
CA ILE A 16 -10.97 -18.22 -2.76
C ILE A 16 -11.27 -17.01 -3.64
N ASP A 17 -12.16 -16.12 -3.20
CA ASP A 17 -12.50 -14.90 -3.92
C ASP A 17 -11.30 -13.96 -4.07
N LEU A 18 -10.48 -13.85 -3.01
CA LEU A 18 -9.25 -13.08 -3.04
C LEU A 18 -8.27 -13.65 -4.06
N HIS A 19 -8.04 -14.96 -4.08
CA HIS A 19 -7.13 -15.62 -5.02
C HIS A 19 -7.57 -15.42 -6.47
N ASN A 20 -8.83 -15.74 -6.79
CA ASN A 20 -9.37 -15.57 -8.14
C ASN A 20 -9.23 -14.12 -8.64
N SER A 21 -9.70 -13.17 -7.82
CA SER A 21 -9.64 -11.76 -8.20
C SER A 21 -8.20 -11.23 -8.25
N THR A 22 -7.29 -11.77 -7.44
CA THR A 22 -5.87 -11.37 -7.47
C THR A 22 -5.18 -11.90 -8.72
N GLN A 23 -5.52 -13.10 -9.19
CA GLN A 23 -5.00 -13.63 -10.46
C GLN A 23 -5.38 -12.71 -11.64
N GLU A 24 -6.64 -12.29 -11.71
CA GLU A 24 -7.08 -11.32 -12.74
C GLU A 24 -6.31 -9.99 -12.66
N ARG A 25 -6.09 -9.48 -11.44
CA ARG A 25 -5.30 -8.26 -11.22
C ARG A 25 -3.85 -8.46 -11.62
N HIS A 26 -3.25 -9.61 -11.31
CA HIS A 26 -1.86 -9.95 -11.64
C HIS A 26 -1.65 -9.96 -13.15
N ASP A 27 -2.56 -10.58 -13.90
CA ASP A 27 -2.48 -10.60 -15.36
C ASP A 27 -2.67 -9.19 -15.93
N ARG A 28 -3.55 -8.39 -15.33
CA ARG A 28 -3.81 -7.01 -15.75
C ARG A 28 -2.65 -6.06 -15.48
N VAL A 29 -1.99 -6.13 -14.32
CA VAL A 29 -0.85 -5.23 -14.01
C VAL A 29 0.38 -5.50 -14.86
N ASN A 30 0.51 -6.74 -15.36
CA ASN A 30 1.58 -7.17 -16.25
C ASN A 30 1.25 -7.02 -17.75
N ALA A 31 0.04 -6.60 -18.11
CA ALA A 31 -0.34 -6.36 -19.49
C ALA A 31 0.30 -5.07 -20.03
N VAL A 32 0.96 -5.16 -21.20
CA VAL A 32 1.73 -4.07 -21.84
C VAL A 32 0.91 -2.78 -22.00
N ASP A 33 -0.37 -2.89 -22.37
CA ASP A 33 -1.25 -1.74 -22.62
C ASP A 33 -2.32 -1.53 -21.53
N GLY A 34 -2.30 -2.34 -20.45
CA GLY A 34 -3.38 -2.38 -19.45
C GLY A 34 -3.54 -1.10 -18.62
N TRP A 35 -2.57 -0.18 -18.69
CA TRP A 35 -2.43 1.01 -17.86
C TRP A 35 -2.08 2.27 -18.64
N ALA A 36 -2.35 2.29 -19.95
CA ALA A 36 -2.13 3.47 -20.77
C ALA A 36 -2.89 4.68 -20.19
N VAL A 37 -2.19 5.79 -19.99
CA VAL A 37 -2.77 7.04 -19.50
C VAL A 37 -2.92 8.00 -20.68
N PRO A 38 -4.17 8.27 -21.15
CA PRO A 38 -4.37 9.18 -22.25
C PRO A 38 -3.87 10.59 -21.94
N PRO A 39 -3.24 11.28 -22.91
CA PRO A 39 -2.96 12.70 -22.82
C PRO A 39 -4.26 13.47 -22.51
N LEU A 40 -4.14 14.60 -21.82
CA LEU A 40 -5.27 15.49 -21.42
C LEU A 40 -6.17 14.99 -20.28
N THR A 41 -5.93 13.81 -19.71
CA THR A 41 -6.57 13.36 -18.46
C THR A 41 -5.96 14.06 -17.26
N ALA A 42 -6.57 13.91 -16.06
CA ALA A 42 -5.99 14.50 -14.86
C ALA A 42 -4.60 13.92 -14.59
N LEU A 43 -4.45 12.59 -14.72
CA LEU A 43 -3.20 11.88 -14.54
C LEU A 43 -2.22 12.13 -15.70
N GLY A 44 -2.69 12.16 -16.95
CA GLY A 44 -1.83 12.45 -18.11
C GLY A 44 -1.18 13.83 -18.04
N ARG A 45 -1.89 14.85 -17.54
CA ARG A 45 -1.31 16.18 -17.29
C ARG A 45 -0.33 16.19 -16.12
N ASP A 46 -0.53 15.32 -15.13
CA ASP A 46 0.44 15.14 -14.05
C ASP A 46 1.72 14.48 -14.60
N ASP A 47 1.59 13.51 -15.50
CA ASP A 47 2.72 12.84 -16.16
C ASP A 47 3.53 13.79 -17.06
N GLU A 48 2.87 14.62 -17.86
CA GLU A 48 3.52 15.67 -18.66
C GLU A 48 4.33 16.62 -17.77
N LEU A 49 3.75 17.05 -16.64
CA LEU A 49 4.42 17.96 -15.71
C LEU A 49 5.59 17.29 -14.97
N THR A 50 5.52 15.97 -14.75
CA THR A 50 6.49 15.19 -13.97
C THR A 50 7.48 14.40 -14.81
N TYR A 51 7.46 14.56 -16.13
CA TYR A 51 8.42 13.92 -17.03
C TYR A 51 9.88 14.20 -16.59
N PRO A 52 10.75 13.17 -16.54
CA PRO A 52 10.52 11.76 -16.94
C PRO A 52 10.03 10.83 -15.82
N TYR A 53 9.82 11.31 -14.60
CA TYR A 53 9.46 10.48 -13.43
C TYR A 53 7.97 10.11 -13.34
N GLN A 54 7.13 10.66 -14.23
CA GLN A 54 5.71 10.32 -14.49
C GLN A 54 4.93 9.69 -13.31
N LEU A 55 4.01 10.47 -12.72
CA LEU A 55 3.19 10.03 -11.59
C LEU A 55 2.50 8.68 -11.82
N SER A 56 1.96 8.43 -13.01
CA SER A 56 1.31 7.17 -13.35
C SER A 56 2.24 5.97 -13.25
N HIS A 57 3.49 6.09 -13.70
CA HIS A 57 4.47 5.02 -13.65
C HIS A 57 4.87 4.67 -12.22
N ALA A 58 5.03 5.69 -11.36
CA ALA A 58 5.30 5.48 -9.94
C ALA A 58 4.13 4.76 -9.25
N VAL A 59 2.89 5.16 -9.54
CA VAL A 59 1.70 4.50 -8.97
C VAL A 59 1.50 3.09 -9.54
N HIS A 60 1.74 2.88 -10.84
CA HIS A 60 1.68 1.56 -11.46
C HIS A 60 2.72 0.61 -10.86
N SER A 61 3.93 1.09 -10.57
CA SER A 61 4.93 0.32 -9.84
C SER A 61 4.44 -0.12 -8.46
N CYS A 62 3.73 0.75 -7.72
CA CYS A 62 3.09 0.36 -6.46
C CYS A 62 2.00 -0.70 -6.64
N LEU A 63 1.22 -0.63 -7.72
CA LEU A 63 0.19 -1.62 -8.05
C LEU A 63 0.79 -2.99 -8.37
N VAL A 64 1.83 -3.04 -9.22
CA VAL A 64 2.53 -4.29 -9.55
C VAL A 64 3.05 -4.95 -8.29
N MET A 65 3.85 -4.23 -7.48
CA MET A 65 4.43 -4.80 -6.25
C MET A 65 3.35 -5.22 -5.25
N GLY A 66 2.26 -4.46 -5.14
CA GLY A 66 1.19 -4.77 -4.22
C GLY A 66 0.39 -6.01 -4.64
N VAL A 67 0.10 -6.14 -5.92
CA VAL A 67 -0.55 -7.32 -6.49
C VAL A 67 0.37 -8.54 -6.37
N ASP A 68 1.67 -8.42 -6.62
CA ASP A 68 2.65 -9.50 -6.44
C ASP A 68 2.66 -10.01 -4.98
N HIS A 69 2.63 -9.11 -4.00
CA HIS A 69 2.55 -9.49 -2.59
C HIS A 69 1.27 -10.25 -2.25
N VAL A 70 0.12 -9.83 -2.76
CA VAL A 70 -1.15 -10.54 -2.52
C VAL A 70 -1.19 -11.85 -3.30
N HIS A 71 -0.65 -11.90 -4.51
CA HIS A 71 -0.57 -13.11 -5.32
C HIS A 71 0.30 -14.18 -4.65
N ALA A 72 1.48 -13.79 -4.15
CA ALA A 72 2.35 -14.66 -3.37
C ALA A 72 1.67 -15.14 -2.07
N LEU A 73 0.90 -14.26 -1.40
CA LEU A 73 0.11 -14.62 -0.23
C LEU A 73 -0.94 -15.68 -0.57
N CYS A 74 -1.72 -15.47 -1.63
CA CYS A 74 -2.75 -16.41 -2.03
C CYS A 74 -2.13 -17.73 -2.54
N THR A 75 -0.98 -17.69 -3.21
CA THR A 75 -0.23 -18.89 -3.60
C THR A 75 0.14 -19.72 -2.37
N LEU A 76 0.68 -19.07 -1.34
CA LEU A 76 1.07 -19.75 -0.10
C LEU A 76 -0.14 -20.34 0.65
N VAL A 77 -1.21 -19.55 0.78
CA VAL A 77 -2.38 -19.91 1.61
C VAL A 77 -3.34 -20.85 0.90
N VAL A 78 -3.71 -20.54 -0.35
CA VAL A 78 -4.74 -21.23 -1.11
C VAL A 78 -4.14 -22.39 -1.89
N ASP A 79 -3.11 -22.13 -2.71
CA ASP A 79 -2.56 -23.16 -3.60
C ASP A 79 -1.73 -24.20 -2.84
N GLN A 80 -0.94 -23.75 -1.84
CA GLN A 80 -0.11 -24.66 -1.03
C GLN A 80 -0.80 -25.11 0.26
N GLY A 81 -1.88 -24.45 0.71
CA GLY A 81 -2.54 -24.77 1.97
C GLY A 81 -1.67 -24.50 3.21
N ILE A 82 -0.68 -23.61 3.11
CA ILE A 82 0.28 -23.34 4.18
C ILE A 82 -0.01 -22.00 4.85
N MET A 83 -0.21 -22.03 6.17
CA MET A 83 -0.39 -20.83 6.99
C MET A 83 0.72 -20.68 8.02
N HIS A 84 1.85 -20.06 7.62
CA HIS A 84 2.89 -19.72 8.58
C HIS A 84 2.43 -18.61 9.53
N VAL A 85 2.98 -18.58 10.75
CA VAL A 85 2.62 -17.60 11.79
C VAL A 85 2.82 -16.15 11.33
N ALA A 86 3.93 -15.86 10.62
CA ALA A 86 4.32 -14.49 10.30
C ALA A 86 4.44 -14.18 8.80
N ALA A 87 4.67 -15.18 7.94
CA ALA A 87 4.92 -14.93 6.52
C ALA A 87 3.70 -14.33 5.79
N PRO A 88 2.46 -14.86 5.94
CA PRO A 88 1.26 -14.26 5.38
C PRO A 88 1.05 -12.81 5.82
N ALA A 89 1.23 -12.52 7.11
CA ALA A 89 1.14 -11.17 7.63
C ALA A 89 2.21 -10.24 7.03
N THR A 90 3.41 -10.74 6.78
CA THR A 90 4.50 -9.97 6.16
C THR A 90 4.20 -9.65 4.69
N LEU A 91 3.63 -10.59 3.95
CA LEU A 91 3.16 -10.36 2.57
C LEU A 91 2.02 -9.34 2.54
N ALA A 92 1.01 -9.50 3.41
CA ALA A 92 -0.07 -8.53 3.55
C ALA A 92 0.44 -7.14 3.94
N ARG A 93 1.44 -7.04 4.83
CA ARG A 93 2.11 -5.78 5.18
C ARG A 93 2.68 -5.10 3.94
N GLY A 94 3.46 -5.85 3.15
CA GLY A 94 4.07 -5.35 1.92
C GLY A 94 3.02 -4.76 0.98
N ALA A 95 1.95 -5.51 0.73
CA ALA A 95 0.83 -5.07 -0.10
C ALA A 95 0.15 -3.81 0.44
N ILE A 96 -0.17 -3.76 1.74
CA ILE A 96 -0.78 -2.58 2.38
C ILE A 96 0.13 -1.37 2.25
N GLU A 97 1.43 -1.54 2.46
CA GLU A 97 2.40 -0.43 2.47
C GLU A 97 2.58 0.18 1.08
N VAL A 98 2.77 -0.63 0.04
CA VAL A 98 2.92 -0.13 -1.33
C VAL A 98 1.61 0.44 -1.89
N ALA A 99 0.46 -0.19 -1.62
CA ALA A 99 -0.83 0.37 -1.99
C ALA A 99 -1.09 1.71 -1.27
N SER A 100 -0.71 1.81 0.01
CA SER A 100 -0.81 3.05 0.77
C SER A 100 0.10 4.15 0.21
N ALA A 101 1.30 3.81 -0.29
CA ALA A 101 2.18 4.76 -0.96
C ALA A 101 1.55 5.30 -2.25
N GLY A 102 0.98 4.43 -3.09
CA GLY A 102 0.24 4.84 -4.29
C GLY A 102 -0.96 5.74 -3.96
N LEU A 103 -1.77 5.36 -2.96
CA LEU A 103 -2.89 6.17 -2.49
C LEU A 103 -2.41 7.51 -1.92
N TRP A 104 -1.30 7.52 -1.19
CA TRP A 104 -0.71 8.75 -0.68
C TRP A 104 -0.30 9.67 -1.83
N MET A 105 0.37 9.18 -2.87
CA MET A 105 0.72 9.99 -4.03
C MET A 105 -0.52 10.53 -4.77
N LEU A 106 -1.55 9.69 -4.97
CA LEU A 106 -2.63 9.96 -5.92
C LEU A 106 -3.91 10.57 -5.33
N SER A 107 -4.18 10.35 -4.04
CA SER A 107 -5.41 10.81 -3.37
C SER A 107 -5.60 12.34 -3.30
N PRO A 108 -4.57 13.20 -3.20
CA PRO A 108 -4.78 14.64 -3.16
C PRO A 108 -5.54 15.15 -4.39
N ARG A 109 -6.56 15.98 -4.17
CA ARG A 109 -7.31 16.65 -5.26
C ARG A 109 -6.43 17.65 -6.01
N ASP A 110 -5.59 18.37 -5.28
CA ASP A 110 -4.65 19.35 -5.81
C ASP A 110 -3.45 18.68 -6.51
N ARG A 111 -3.09 19.19 -7.69
CA ARG A 111 -1.99 18.68 -8.51
C ARG A 111 -0.64 18.93 -7.86
N VAL A 112 -0.39 20.14 -7.34
CA VAL A 112 0.90 20.50 -6.75
C VAL A 112 1.23 19.55 -5.60
N THR A 113 0.23 19.18 -4.80
CA THR A 113 0.37 18.21 -3.73
C THR A 113 0.70 16.80 -4.25
N ARG A 114 0.06 16.33 -5.33
CA ARG A 114 0.40 15.02 -5.94
C ARG A 114 1.84 14.99 -6.46
N VAL A 115 2.24 16.03 -7.20
CA VAL A 115 3.62 16.18 -7.70
C VAL A 115 4.59 16.23 -6.54
N ARG A 116 4.34 17.02 -5.50
CA ARG A 116 5.19 17.10 -4.31
C ARG A 116 5.39 15.72 -3.66
N ARG A 117 4.31 14.93 -3.55
CA ARG A 117 4.35 13.57 -2.99
C ARG A 117 5.16 12.62 -3.88
N LEU A 118 4.99 12.68 -5.20
CA LEU A 118 5.83 11.93 -6.15
C LEU A 118 7.32 12.25 -5.99
N LEU A 119 7.66 13.55 -5.95
CA LEU A 119 9.05 13.98 -5.82
C LEU A 119 9.66 13.53 -4.49
N ALA A 120 8.92 13.62 -3.39
CA ALA A 120 9.34 13.10 -2.09
C ALA A 120 9.64 11.60 -2.14
N TRP A 121 8.81 10.82 -2.86
CA TRP A 121 9.01 9.38 -3.05
C TRP A 121 10.27 9.08 -3.87
N HIS A 122 10.48 9.77 -5.00
CA HIS A 122 11.69 9.58 -5.81
C HIS A 122 12.97 10.02 -5.10
N ALA A 123 12.92 11.11 -4.33
CA ALA A 123 14.06 11.54 -3.52
C ALA A 123 14.42 10.48 -2.46
N GLN A 124 13.43 9.84 -1.85
CA GLN A 124 13.67 8.73 -0.93
C GLN A 124 14.25 7.52 -1.66
N ASN A 125 13.67 7.12 -2.79
CA ASN A 125 14.17 6.02 -3.61
C ASN A 125 15.64 6.24 -4.03
N LEU A 126 16.01 7.46 -4.39
CA LEU A 126 17.39 7.80 -4.71
C LEU A 126 18.32 7.63 -3.50
N ARG A 127 17.93 8.15 -2.33
CA ARG A 127 18.71 7.98 -1.07
C ARG A 127 18.88 6.51 -0.70
N ASP A 128 17.81 5.73 -0.77
CA ASP A 128 17.82 4.32 -0.43
C ASP A 128 18.67 3.51 -1.41
N GLY A 129 18.58 3.79 -2.71
CA GLY A 129 19.41 3.17 -3.75
C GLY A 129 20.90 3.44 -3.56
N ILE A 130 21.28 4.70 -3.27
CA ILE A 130 22.68 5.07 -2.96
C ILE A 130 23.15 4.34 -1.70
N GLY A 131 22.34 4.32 -0.64
CA GLY A 131 22.66 3.65 0.62
C GLY A 131 22.87 2.15 0.45
N ALA A 132 22.00 1.49 -0.33
CA ALA A 132 22.12 0.08 -0.65
C ALA A 132 23.36 -0.21 -1.50
N ALA A 133 23.61 0.54 -2.57
CA ALA A 133 24.79 0.36 -3.42
C ALA A 133 26.10 0.55 -2.63
N THR A 134 26.16 1.59 -1.78
CA THR A 134 27.31 1.85 -0.89
C THR A 134 27.54 0.67 0.05
N THR A 135 26.49 0.16 0.67
CA THR A 135 26.58 -0.98 1.60
C THR A 135 27.05 -2.26 0.89
N LEU A 136 26.64 -2.46 -0.36
CA LEU A 136 27.00 -3.61 -1.18
C LEU A 136 28.37 -3.46 -1.87
N GLY A 137 29.01 -2.30 -1.77
CA GLY A 137 30.23 -1.99 -2.55
C GLY A 137 29.99 -1.99 -4.06
N ALA A 138 28.75 -1.76 -4.50
CA ALA A 138 28.36 -1.68 -5.90
C ALA A 138 28.49 -0.25 -6.42
N GLU A 139 28.69 -0.10 -7.73
CA GLU A 139 28.59 1.21 -8.38
C GLU A 139 27.18 1.75 -8.25
N VAL A 140 27.06 3.04 -7.92
CA VAL A 140 25.78 3.74 -7.92
C VAL A 140 25.37 3.98 -9.39
N PRO A 141 24.21 3.47 -9.84
CA PRO A 141 23.73 3.72 -11.19
C PRO A 141 23.38 5.20 -11.38
N ASP A 142 23.80 5.77 -12.51
CA ASP A 142 23.71 7.20 -12.87
C ASP A 142 24.45 8.16 -11.94
N ALA A 143 24.71 9.38 -12.40
CA ALA A 143 25.21 10.46 -11.54
C ALA A 143 24.09 10.91 -10.58
N PRO A 144 24.19 10.66 -9.27
CA PRO A 144 23.14 11.03 -8.30
C PRO A 144 22.79 12.52 -8.30
N GLU A 145 23.78 13.35 -8.62
CA GLU A 145 23.64 14.79 -8.77
C GLU A 145 22.68 15.12 -9.92
N VAL A 146 22.85 14.48 -11.10
CA VAL A 146 21.98 14.69 -12.26
C VAL A 146 20.53 14.31 -11.94
N ARG A 147 20.32 13.21 -11.21
CA ARG A 147 18.97 12.79 -10.80
C ARG A 147 18.36 13.74 -9.78
N SER A 148 19.17 14.28 -8.88
CA SER A 148 18.73 15.27 -7.88
C SER A 148 18.36 16.60 -8.53
N ASP A 149 19.18 17.07 -9.47
CA ASP A 149 18.95 18.30 -10.24
C ASP A 149 17.65 18.22 -11.04
N LEU A 150 17.38 17.06 -11.65
CA LEU A 150 16.14 16.83 -12.38
C LEU A 150 14.90 16.88 -11.47
N LEU A 151 14.97 16.36 -10.25
CA LEU A 151 13.85 16.48 -9.30
C LEU A 151 13.61 17.93 -8.86
N LEU A 152 14.68 18.73 -8.72
CA LEU A 152 14.59 20.17 -8.43
C LEU A 152 13.96 20.94 -9.59
N GLU A 153 14.34 20.63 -10.84
CA GLU A 153 13.76 21.24 -12.03
C GLU A 153 12.24 20.97 -12.13
N ILE A 154 11.82 19.72 -11.87
CA ILE A 154 10.40 19.37 -11.87
C ILE A 154 9.66 20.10 -10.74
N ALA A 155 10.26 20.23 -9.55
CA ALA A 155 9.68 20.96 -8.44
C ALA A 155 9.43 22.43 -8.79
N ASP A 156 10.42 23.11 -9.38
CA ASP A 156 10.33 24.50 -9.81
C ASP A 156 9.26 24.69 -10.89
N ARG A 157 9.30 23.87 -11.94
CA ARG A 157 8.31 23.88 -13.03
C ARG A 157 6.88 23.67 -12.53
N ALA A 158 6.71 22.84 -11.50
CA ALA A 158 5.40 22.52 -10.92
C ALA A 158 4.95 23.49 -9.80
N GLY A 159 5.78 24.48 -9.45
CA GLY A 159 5.49 25.41 -8.35
C GLY A 159 5.41 24.73 -6.98
N VAL A 160 6.18 23.66 -6.79
CA VAL A 160 6.24 22.92 -5.52
C VAL A 160 7.12 23.68 -4.52
N PRO A 161 6.67 23.92 -3.27
CA PRO A 161 7.48 24.57 -2.24
C PRO A 161 8.80 23.83 -1.95
N PRO A 162 9.86 24.54 -1.52
CA PRO A 162 11.22 23.98 -1.42
C PRO A 162 11.40 22.87 -0.37
N ASP A 163 10.42 22.65 0.53
CA ASP A 163 10.43 21.63 1.58
C ASP A 163 9.84 20.26 1.13
N TRP A 164 9.95 19.94 -0.15
CA TRP A 164 9.28 18.79 -0.76
C TRP A 164 10.00 17.45 -0.58
N SER A 165 11.31 17.43 -0.35
CA SER A 165 12.15 16.22 -0.49
C SER A 165 12.05 15.22 0.67
N THR A 166 11.29 15.57 1.72
CA THR A 166 11.12 14.73 2.90
C THR A 166 10.00 13.72 2.68
N TRP A 167 10.38 12.44 2.69
CA TRP A 167 9.42 11.33 2.65
C TRP A 167 8.67 11.20 3.97
N ALA A 168 7.37 10.91 3.87
CA ALA A 168 6.56 10.65 5.03
C ALA A 168 6.88 9.26 5.60
N PRO A 169 7.03 9.09 6.93
CA PRO A 169 7.19 7.77 7.53
C PRO A 169 6.04 6.82 7.12
N SER A 170 6.32 5.52 6.94
CA SER A 170 5.33 4.54 6.46
C SER A 170 4.04 4.54 7.28
N SER A 171 4.12 4.76 8.59
CA SER A 171 2.92 4.89 9.46
C SER A 171 2.05 6.09 9.09
N LYS A 172 2.64 7.21 8.69
CA LYS A 172 1.92 8.40 8.20
C LYS A 172 1.31 8.14 6.82
N VAL A 173 2.02 7.44 5.95
CA VAL A 173 1.52 7.02 4.63
C VAL A 173 0.30 6.09 4.78
N ALA A 174 0.41 5.05 5.61
CA ALA A 174 -0.68 4.12 5.92
C ALA A 174 -1.88 4.82 6.58
N LYS A 175 -1.64 5.82 7.45
CA LYS A 175 -2.69 6.65 8.05
C LYS A 175 -3.48 7.42 7.00
N VAL A 176 -2.79 8.14 6.12
CA VAL A 176 -3.45 8.94 5.05
C VAL A 176 -4.24 8.02 4.10
N ALA A 177 -3.70 6.86 3.76
CA ALA A 177 -4.45 5.86 2.99
C ALA A 177 -5.70 5.39 3.76
N GLY A 178 -5.60 5.11 5.06
CA GLY A 178 -6.75 4.76 5.90
C GLY A 178 -7.82 5.84 5.98
N GLU A 179 -7.44 7.11 6.05
CA GLU A 179 -8.36 8.25 6.00
C GLU A 179 -9.10 8.32 4.66
N TYR A 180 -8.39 8.11 3.54
CA TYR A 180 -9.00 8.03 2.21
C TYR A 180 -10.00 6.86 2.11
N LEU A 181 -9.63 5.67 2.59
CA LEU A 181 -10.49 4.49 2.57
C LEU A 181 -11.74 4.68 3.45
N THR A 182 -11.57 5.30 4.63
CA THR A 182 -12.69 5.64 5.52
C THR A 182 -13.65 6.62 4.85
N ALA A 183 -13.12 7.64 4.15
CA ALA A 183 -13.94 8.58 3.40
C ALA A 183 -14.72 7.93 2.24
N LYS A 184 -14.24 6.80 1.70
CA LYS A 184 -14.98 5.96 0.74
C LYS A 184 -15.96 4.96 1.39
N GLY A 185 -16.08 4.97 2.72
CA GLY A 185 -17.00 4.09 3.45
C GLY A 185 -16.42 2.73 3.84
N SER A 186 -15.10 2.52 3.70
CA SER A 186 -14.45 1.32 4.20
C SER A 186 -14.54 1.25 5.73
N ARG A 187 -14.87 0.07 6.26
CA ARG A 187 -14.84 -0.22 7.70
C ARG A 187 -13.49 -0.76 8.18
N ILE A 188 -12.56 -1.01 7.25
CA ILE A 188 -11.24 -1.56 7.57
C ILE A 188 -10.31 -0.43 8.00
N ASN A 189 -9.78 -0.51 9.23
CA ASN A 189 -8.75 0.41 9.69
C ASN A 189 -7.38 -0.01 9.12
N ASN A 190 -7.02 0.58 7.98
CA ASN A 190 -5.79 0.26 7.25
C ASN A 190 -4.50 0.49 8.07
N LEU A 191 -4.46 1.55 8.89
CA LEU A 191 -3.30 1.80 9.76
C LEU A 191 -3.15 0.70 10.81
N ALA A 192 -4.25 0.27 11.45
CA ALA A 192 -4.22 -0.79 12.43
C ALA A 192 -3.79 -2.13 11.81
N ALA A 193 -4.30 -2.45 10.62
CA ALA A 193 -3.87 -3.63 9.87
C ALA A 193 -2.37 -3.57 9.54
N TRP A 194 -1.86 -2.43 9.05
CA TRP A 194 -0.44 -2.25 8.79
C TRP A 194 0.43 -2.38 10.06
N GLN A 195 -0.01 -1.81 11.20
CA GLN A 195 0.71 -1.91 12.47
C GLN A 195 0.77 -3.35 12.97
N LEU A 196 -0.34 -4.08 12.88
CA LEU A 196 -0.41 -5.48 13.26
C LEU A 196 0.52 -6.34 12.39
N ALA A 197 0.43 -6.18 11.08
CA ALA A 197 1.28 -6.88 10.11
C ALA A 197 2.78 -6.53 10.29
N SER A 198 3.09 -5.28 10.64
CA SER A 198 4.44 -4.83 10.99
C SER A 198 4.97 -5.45 12.28
N GLY A 199 4.11 -5.69 13.27
CA GLY A 199 4.49 -6.44 14.46
C GLY A 199 4.97 -7.86 14.12
N PHE A 200 4.26 -8.55 13.20
CA PHE A 200 4.67 -9.88 12.73
C PHE A 200 5.99 -9.83 11.94
N ALA A 201 6.11 -8.90 11.00
CA ALA A 201 7.31 -8.76 10.17
C ALA A 201 8.58 -8.48 10.99
N HIS A 202 8.46 -7.78 12.12
CA HIS A 202 9.58 -7.49 13.02
C HIS A 202 9.72 -8.46 14.20
N GLY A 203 8.97 -9.57 14.22
CA GLY A 203 9.03 -10.54 15.30
C GLY A 203 8.71 -9.96 16.68
N ARG A 204 7.81 -8.97 16.75
CA ARG A 204 7.49 -8.28 18.00
C ARG A 204 6.68 -9.22 18.90
N PRO A 205 7.09 -9.46 20.16
CA PRO A 205 6.41 -10.44 21.01
C PRO A 205 4.92 -10.16 21.19
N TRP A 206 4.51 -8.89 21.29
CA TRP A 206 3.11 -8.55 21.56
C TRP A 206 2.14 -9.12 20.51
N VAL A 207 2.47 -9.12 19.21
CA VAL A 207 1.56 -9.70 18.19
C VAL A 207 1.45 -11.20 18.35
N VAL A 208 2.56 -11.85 18.66
CA VAL A 208 2.57 -13.29 18.92
C VAL A 208 1.76 -13.55 20.18
N HIS A 209 1.83 -12.67 21.20
CA HIS A 209 1.14 -12.80 22.48
C HIS A 209 -0.33 -12.50 22.50
N THR A 210 -0.80 -11.59 21.66
CA THR A 210 -2.19 -11.14 21.71
C THR A 210 -3.01 -11.58 20.50
N VAL A 211 -2.37 -12.08 19.44
CA VAL A 211 -3.03 -12.26 18.13
C VAL A 211 -2.82 -13.64 17.51
N ALA A 212 -1.67 -14.28 17.72
CA ALA A 212 -1.46 -15.64 17.24
C ALA A 212 -2.23 -16.67 18.09
N ASP A 213 -2.62 -17.78 17.47
CA ASP A 213 -3.25 -18.90 18.17
C ASP A 213 -2.21 -19.65 19.00
N ARG A 214 -2.62 -20.13 20.17
CA ARG A 214 -1.69 -20.64 21.19
C ARG A 214 -2.26 -21.80 21.96
N ASP A 215 -1.47 -22.85 22.03
CA ASP A 215 -1.66 -23.94 22.96
C ASP A 215 -0.53 -23.90 23.99
N GLU A 216 -0.88 -23.46 25.20
CA GLU A 216 0.03 -23.42 26.33
C GLU A 216 0.19 -24.82 26.94
N THR A 217 1.42 -25.15 27.32
CA THR A 217 1.79 -26.41 27.95
C THR A 217 2.65 -26.12 29.18
N ASP A 218 2.53 -26.99 30.18
CA ASP A 218 3.27 -26.83 31.42
C ASP A 218 4.78 -26.80 31.17
N SER A 219 5.45 -25.88 31.85
CA SER A 219 6.91 -25.84 31.89
C SER A 219 7.40 -26.44 33.21
N THR A 220 8.57 -27.09 33.15
CA THR A 220 9.29 -27.54 34.33
C THR A 220 10.01 -26.40 35.06
N THR A 221 10.07 -25.20 34.48
CA THR A 221 10.72 -24.03 35.06
C THR A 221 9.68 -23.09 35.69
N PRO A 222 9.79 -22.78 37.00
CA PRO A 222 8.87 -21.84 37.65
C PRO A 222 8.83 -20.48 36.95
N GLY A 223 7.63 -20.01 36.61
CA GLY A 223 7.44 -18.71 35.95
C GLY A 223 7.69 -18.70 34.43
N VAL A 224 7.89 -19.86 33.80
CA VAL A 224 8.00 -20.02 32.34
C VAL A 224 6.80 -20.82 31.83
N THR A 225 6.28 -20.49 30.65
CA THR A 225 5.27 -21.29 29.95
C THR A 225 5.81 -21.70 28.59
N ASN A 226 5.64 -22.97 28.21
CA ASN A 226 5.91 -23.41 26.85
C ASN A 226 4.62 -23.24 26.03
N ALA A 227 4.71 -22.68 24.83
CA ALA A 227 3.54 -22.54 23.97
C ALA A 227 3.86 -22.96 22.55
N THR A 228 2.96 -23.75 21.96
CA THR A 228 2.91 -23.92 20.51
C THR A 228 2.16 -22.72 19.94
N VAL A 229 2.78 -22.04 18.98
CA VAL A 229 2.20 -20.86 18.32
C VAL A 229 1.83 -21.24 16.90
N THR A 230 0.57 -21.03 16.54
CA THR A 230 0.05 -21.21 15.19
C THR A 230 -0.52 -19.90 14.65
N ALA A 231 -0.70 -19.83 13.34
CA ALA A 231 -1.26 -18.65 12.70
C ALA A 231 -2.77 -18.56 12.99
N ASN A 232 -3.23 -17.38 13.39
CA ASN A 232 -4.66 -17.13 13.51
C ASN A 232 -5.28 -16.81 12.15
N PHE A 233 -6.11 -17.73 11.65
CA PHE A 233 -6.66 -17.65 10.30
C PHE A 233 -7.55 -16.42 10.08
N GLN A 234 -8.34 -16.02 11.08
CA GLN A 234 -9.22 -14.86 11.00
C GLN A 234 -8.41 -13.55 10.90
N VAL A 235 -7.32 -13.46 11.66
CA VAL A 235 -6.41 -12.32 11.60
C VAL A 235 -5.73 -12.24 10.24
N MET A 236 -5.26 -13.36 9.70
CA MET A 236 -4.63 -13.36 8.38
C MET A 236 -5.63 -12.94 7.30
N ALA A 237 -6.88 -13.37 7.39
CA ALA A 237 -7.94 -12.93 6.49
C ALA A 237 -8.23 -11.42 6.62
N LEU A 238 -8.25 -10.86 7.85
CA LEU A 238 -8.39 -9.42 8.08
C LEU A 238 -7.25 -8.63 7.42
N LEU A 239 -6.00 -9.08 7.58
CA LEU A 239 -4.83 -8.42 6.98
C LEU A 239 -4.86 -8.50 5.45
N ALA A 240 -5.22 -9.66 4.89
CA ALA A 240 -5.38 -9.85 3.46
C ALA A 240 -6.51 -8.97 2.89
N ARG A 241 -7.64 -8.85 3.60
CA ARG A 241 -8.75 -7.96 3.21
C ARG A 241 -8.33 -6.50 3.23
N ALA A 242 -7.53 -6.08 4.21
CA ALA A 242 -6.99 -4.71 4.23
C ALA A 242 -6.10 -4.43 3.01
N ALA A 243 -5.23 -5.37 2.64
CA ALA A 243 -4.42 -5.26 1.43
C ALA A 243 -5.28 -5.15 0.16
N GLN A 244 -6.29 -6.01 0.03
CA GLN A 244 -7.22 -6.00 -1.11
C GLN A 244 -7.96 -4.66 -1.23
N VAL A 245 -8.57 -4.18 -0.13
CA VAL A 245 -9.32 -2.92 -0.13
C VAL A 245 -8.44 -1.72 -0.51
N ALA A 246 -7.19 -1.71 -0.04
CA ALA A 246 -6.23 -0.67 -0.41
C ALA A 246 -5.85 -0.72 -1.90
N LEU A 247 -5.60 -1.92 -2.44
CA LEU A 247 -5.28 -2.11 -3.85
C LEU A 247 -6.45 -1.75 -4.77
N ASP A 248 -7.65 -2.25 -4.47
CA ASP A 248 -8.86 -1.94 -5.25
C ASP A 248 -9.11 -0.44 -5.30
N SER A 249 -9.01 0.22 -4.15
CA SER A 249 -9.16 1.67 -4.08
C SER A 249 -8.08 2.43 -4.86
N LEU A 250 -6.85 1.90 -4.92
CA LEU A 250 -5.78 2.49 -5.71
C LEU A 250 -6.02 2.32 -7.21
N MET A 251 -6.42 1.12 -7.65
CA MET A 251 -6.76 0.83 -9.05
C MET A 251 -7.93 1.72 -9.50
N GLU A 252 -9.00 1.78 -8.72
CA GLU A 252 -10.16 2.64 -9.02
C GLU A 252 -9.77 4.13 -9.11
N LEU A 253 -8.92 4.60 -8.19
CA LEU A 253 -8.47 5.99 -8.20
C LEU A 253 -7.56 6.29 -9.40
N PHE A 254 -6.69 5.36 -9.77
CA PHE A 254 -5.85 5.45 -10.96
C PHE A 254 -6.73 5.62 -12.20
N GLU A 255 -7.69 4.71 -12.40
CA GLU A 255 -8.61 4.74 -13.55
C GLU A 255 -9.44 6.03 -13.58
N ALA A 256 -9.98 6.44 -12.44
CA ALA A 256 -10.77 7.67 -12.34
C ALA A 256 -9.96 8.91 -12.76
N ARG A 257 -8.64 8.94 -12.52
CA ARG A 257 -7.77 10.05 -12.93
C ARG A 257 -7.21 9.91 -14.33
N ALA A 258 -7.10 8.69 -14.84
CA ALA A 258 -6.75 8.37 -16.22
C ALA A 258 -7.94 8.49 -17.19
N THR A 259 -9.13 8.83 -16.70
CA THR A 259 -10.32 9.05 -17.53
C THR A 259 -10.59 10.57 -17.68
N PRO A 260 -10.88 11.09 -18.89
CA PRO A 260 -11.25 12.49 -19.08
C PRO A 260 -12.54 12.83 -18.33
N PRO A 261 -12.66 14.02 -17.72
CA PRO A 261 -13.93 14.44 -17.15
C PRO A 261 -14.93 14.72 -18.27
N HIS A 262 -15.78 13.73 -18.61
CA HIS A 262 -17.20 13.86 -19.06
C HIS A 262 -17.79 12.49 -19.51
N THR A 263 -18.00 11.55 -18.58
CA THR A 263 -18.94 10.40 -18.77
C THR A 263 -19.43 9.72 -17.48
N VAL A 264 -19.55 10.43 -16.36
CA VAL A 264 -20.36 9.92 -15.23
C VAL A 264 -21.19 11.09 -14.69
N GLN A 265 -22.51 10.96 -14.78
CA GLN A 265 -23.45 11.83 -14.07
C GLN A 265 -23.10 11.73 -12.57
N SER A 266 -22.59 12.82 -12.01
CA SER A 266 -22.25 12.93 -10.59
C SER A 266 -23.47 12.59 -9.74
N THR A 267 -23.46 11.41 -9.10
CA THR A 267 -24.36 11.07 -7.99
C THR A 267 -23.75 11.44 -6.63
N TRP A 268 -22.63 12.16 -6.61
CA TRP A 268 -22.03 12.65 -5.37
C TRP A 268 -22.87 13.81 -4.78
N PRO A 269 -23.30 13.74 -3.52
CA PRO A 269 -23.97 14.84 -2.86
C PRO A 269 -22.99 16.00 -2.70
N THR A 270 -23.30 17.14 -3.32
CA THR A 270 -22.62 18.40 -3.07
C THR A 270 -22.89 18.83 -1.63
N GLY A 271 -21.98 18.55 -0.69
CA GLY A 271 -22.15 19.06 0.68
C GLY A 271 -21.18 18.61 1.76
N ALA A 272 -20.38 17.55 1.61
CA ALA A 272 -19.45 17.15 2.66
C ALA A 272 -18.09 17.83 2.50
N SER A 273 -17.86 18.91 3.26
CA SER A 273 -16.52 19.46 3.49
C SER A 273 -15.70 18.49 4.35
N VAL A 274 -14.50 18.13 3.87
CA VAL A 274 -13.50 17.48 4.71
C VAL A 274 -12.82 18.60 5.50
N PRO A 275 -12.73 18.51 6.84
CA PRO A 275 -12.09 19.55 7.65
C PRO A 275 -10.63 19.74 7.23
N ASP A 276 -10.26 20.99 7.02
CA ASP A 276 -8.90 21.43 6.77
C ASP A 276 -8.09 21.33 8.07
N ALA A 277 -7.61 20.13 8.37
CA ALA A 277 -6.95 19.82 9.63
C ALA A 277 -5.43 19.72 9.47
N PHE A 278 -4.78 20.74 8.90
CA PHE A 278 -3.34 20.94 9.05
C PHE A 278 -2.97 22.43 9.01
N SER A 279 -3.18 23.12 10.14
CA SER A 279 -2.28 24.20 10.56
C SER A 279 -1.70 23.84 11.93
N ARG A 280 -0.35 23.77 11.95
CA ARG A 280 0.56 23.42 13.06
C ARG A 280 0.94 21.96 13.21
#